data_AF-A0A916RUR5-F1
#
_entry.id   AF-A0A916RUR5-F1
#
_cell.length_a   1.000
_cell.length_b   1.000
_cell.length_c   1.000
_cell.angle_alpha   90.00
_cell.angle_beta   90.00
_cell.angle_gamma   90.00
#
_symmetry.space_group_name_H-M   'P 1'
#
loop_
_entity.id
_entity.type
_entity.pdbx_description
1 polymer ?
#
loop_
_entity_poly.entity_id
_entity_poly.type
_entity_poly.pdbx_seq_one_letter_code
_entity_poly.pdbx_strand_id
1 'polypeptide(L)'
;MLPLLVVLLVSALLVSGFALPLAAQQAAELPDSPSAQTAAQATSITGVVTDEDGAAVAGASIALMHPDRPAMAAQKTVSGADGGFALNDVAPGAFQVSITAVGFSVQSLSGTIAQGQQDALGTIRLRASVNIGVNVSSNTEQMAEIEVRHEEKQRVLGIIPNYYIVYDGSTAPLDTKQKYRLAWRTAIDPTSFLGAGVIAGIEQGANTFPAYGQGAAGYAKRFGAAYADGFSANLLSNAVFPALFKQDPRYFYKGTGSVRSRAAYAIANSVVCKGDNGRWQLCYSGILGSLAAGGISNLYYPAADRNGVGLTLENTALGIAGGAASNLFEEFLLKKFTTHSHGQTHP
;
A
#
# COMPACT_ATOMS: atom_id res chain seq x y z
N MET A 1 37.97 27.37 -34.73
CA MET A 1 38.02 28.24 -33.54
C MET A 1 38.36 27.34 -32.35
N LEU A 2 39.58 27.49 -31.85
CA LEU A 2 40.21 26.73 -30.75
C LEU A 2 39.94 27.51 -29.41
N PRO A 3 40.40 27.09 -28.20
CA PRO A 3 39.64 26.31 -27.21
C PRO A 3 39.98 26.69 -25.72
N LEU A 4 39.75 25.76 -24.77
CA LEU A 4 40.53 25.45 -23.53
C LEU A 4 40.59 26.40 -22.30
N LEU A 5 40.42 25.78 -21.12
CA LEU A 5 41.32 25.85 -19.93
C LEU A 5 40.88 24.65 -19.02
N VAL A 6 41.62 23.58 -18.67
CA VAL A 6 43.00 23.31 -18.16
C VAL A 6 43.24 24.01 -16.80
N VAL A 7 43.52 23.32 -15.69
CA VAL A 7 44.86 22.87 -15.16
C VAL A 7 44.58 22.03 -13.87
N LEU A 8 44.93 20.72 -13.81
CA LEU A 8 46.12 20.06 -13.20
C LEU A 8 46.27 20.22 -11.66
N LEU A 9 46.12 19.18 -10.81
CA LEU A 9 47.01 18.04 -10.45
C LEU A 9 48.32 18.48 -9.76
N VAL A 10 48.66 17.86 -8.61
CA VAL A 10 49.96 17.17 -8.34
C VAL A 10 50.03 16.66 -6.89
N SER A 11 50.48 15.42 -6.78
CA SER A 11 50.80 14.65 -5.58
C SER A 11 52.32 14.51 -5.44
N ALA A 12 52.76 14.09 -4.24
CA ALA A 12 53.94 13.26 -3.94
C ALA A 12 55.20 13.89 -3.28
N LEU A 13 55.46 13.35 -2.08
CA LEU A 13 56.72 12.99 -1.39
C LEU A 13 58.09 13.42 -1.95
N LEU A 14 59.02 13.73 -1.02
CA LEU A 14 60.40 13.21 -1.01
C LEU A 14 61.09 13.39 0.36
N VAL A 15 62.14 12.58 0.56
CA VAL A 15 62.75 12.06 1.81
C VAL A 15 64.16 12.65 2.05
N SER A 16 64.71 12.43 3.27
CA SER A 16 66.13 12.46 3.73
C SER A 16 66.76 13.84 4.03
N GLY A 17 67.64 14.06 5.01
CA GLY A 17 68.44 13.24 5.96
C GLY A 17 69.72 14.03 6.34
N PHE A 18 70.41 13.66 7.44
CA PHE A 18 71.73 14.18 7.96
C PHE A 18 71.72 15.55 8.70
N ALA A 19 72.48 15.87 9.76
CA ALA A 19 73.43 15.19 10.67
C ALA A 19 73.71 16.10 11.92
N LEU A 20 74.17 15.50 13.04
CA LEU A 20 74.66 16.12 14.31
C LEU A 20 76.17 16.47 14.25
N PRO A 21 76.78 17.34 15.11
CA PRO A 21 77.17 17.07 16.53
C PRO A 21 77.14 18.33 17.48
N LEU A 22 76.95 18.29 18.81
CA LEU A 22 77.74 17.86 20.02
C LEU A 22 78.37 19.04 20.84
N ALA A 23 78.12 19.03 22.17
CA ALA A 23 78.85 19.60 23.34
C ALA A 23 77.99 20.53 24.24
N ALA A 24 77.45 20.05 25.38
CA ALA A 24 77.97 20.13 26.79
C ALA A 24 77.71 21.52 27.44
N GLN A 25 77.23 21.75 28.68
CA GLN A 25 77.16 21.06 29.99
C GLN A 25 76.19 21.92 30.88
N GLN A 26 75.30 21.43 31.76
CA GLN A 26 75.45 21.23 33.24
C GLN A 26 74.02 20.96 33.81
N ALA A 27 73.67 19.82 34.43
CA ALA A 27 73.72 19.48 35.88
C ALA A 27 73.17 20.59 36.82
N ALA A 28 72.23 20.41 37.74
CA ALA A 28 71.46 19.26 38.24
C ALA A 28 70.33 19.77 39.17
N GLU A 29 69.20 19.05 39.26
CA GLU A 29 68.47 18.76 40.51
C GLU A 29 67.47 17.60 40.27
N LEU A 30 67.57 16.54 41.09
CA LEU A 30 66.76 15.30 41.17
C LEU A 30 65.56 15.53 42.13
N PRO A 31 64.59 14.60 42.37
CA PRO A 31 64.32 13.24 41.85
C PRO A 31 62.87 13.13 41.27
N ASP A 32 62.34 12.10 40.59
CA ASP A 32 62.22 10.67 40.86
C ASP A 32 61.72 9.95 39.59
N SER A 33 62.25 8.75 39.36
CA SER A 33 61.69 7.58 38.63
C SER A 33 60.98 7.75 37.25
N PRO A 34 61.43 7.03 36.19
CA PRO A 34 60.74 7.02 34.90
C PRO A 34 59.38 6.31 34.98
N SER A 35 58.36 7.10 34.62
CA SER A 35 57.08 6.72 34.01
C SER A 35 56.81 5.21 33.90
N ALA A 36 55.99 4.70 34.82
CA ALA A 36 55.09 3.61 34.50
C ALA A 36 54.24 4.07 33.31
N GLN A 37 54.41 3.41 32.16
CA GLN A 37 53.43 3.48 31.09
C GLN A 37 52.11 2.99 31.68
N THR A 38 51.20 3.92 31.98
CA THR A 38 49.83 3.59 32.33
C THR A 38 49.24 2.91 31.09
N ALA A 39 49.21 1.58 31.09
CA ALA A 39 48.39 0.83 30.16
C ALA A 39 46.98 1.42 30.30
N ALA A 40 46.49 2.06 29.24
CA ALA A 40 45.10 2.51 29.19
C ALA A 40 44.25 1.27 29.47
N GLN A 41 43.65 1.20 30.65
CA GLN A 41 42.85 0.06 31.04
C GLN A 41 41.67 0.01 30.07
N ALA A 42 41.62 -1.05 29.25
CA ALA A 42 40.58 -1.23 28.25
C ALA A 42 39.25 -1.46 28.97
N THR A 43 38.33 -0.51 28.83
CA THR A 43 36.96 -0.63 29.34
C THR A 43 36.18 -1.57 28.41
N SER A 44 35.60 -2.66 28.93
CA SER A 44 34.88 -3.63 28.08
C SER A 44 33.59 -4.11 28.70
N ILE A 45 32.61 -4.41 27.85
CA ILE A 45 31.34 -5.03 28.24
C ILE A 45 31.21 -6.39 27.55
N THR A 46 30.89 -7.42 28.33
CA THR A 46 30.69 -8.79 27.85
C THR A 46 29.33 -9.33 28.27
N GLY A 47 28.83 -10.32 27.54
CA GLY A 47 27.59 -11.01 27.89
C GLY A 47 27.33 -12.22 27.01
N VAL A 48 26.30 -12.99 27.36
CA VAL A 48 25.86 -14.17 26.59
C VAL A 48 24.38 -14.05 26.28
N VAL A 49 24.00 -14.19 25.01
CA VAL A 49 22.62 -14.11 24.54
C VAL A 49 22.03 -15.52 24.42
N THR A 50 20.88 -15.74 25.05
CA THR A 50 20.17 -17.04 25.07
C THR A 50 18.67 -16.86 24.80
N ASP A 51 17.98 -17.94 24.42
CA ASP A 51 16.52 -18.02 24.36
C ASP A 51 15.92 -18.36 25.75
N GLU A 52 14.60 -18.36 25.89
CA GLU A 52 13.84 -18.78 27.08
C GLU A 52 14.17 -20.20 27.53
N ASP A 53 14.48 -21.09 26.57
CA ASP A 53 14.92 -22.47 26.83
C ASP A 53 16.41 -22.57 27.23
N GLY A 54 17.14 -21.45 27.25
CA GLY A 54 18.56 -21.40 27.60
C GLY A 54 19.52 -21.76 26.46
N ALA A 55 19.01 -22.00 25.24
CA ALA A 55 19.83 -22.21 24.05
C ALA A 55 20.56 -20.92 23.64
N ALA A 56 21.82 -21.03 23.21
CA ALA A 56 22.61 -19.89 22.75
C ALA A 56 22.05 -19.30 21.45
N VAL A 57 21.94 -17.96 21.39
CA VAL A 57 21.47 -17.25 20.19
C VAL A 57 22.65 -16.65 19.45
N ALA A 58 23.06 -17.31 18.38
CA ALA A 58 24.11 -16.83 17.48
C ALA A 58 23.58 -15.77 16.50
N GLY A 59 24.40 -14.79 16.15
CA GLY A 59 24.04 -13.78 15.15
C GLY A 59 23.13 -12.66 15.65
N ALA A 60 22.90 -12.53 16.97
CA ALA A 60 22.20 -11.39 17.54
C ALA A 60 23.03 -10.12 17.35
N SER A 61 22.42 -9.03 16.91
CA SER A 61 23.05 -7.72 16.78
C SER A 61 22.98 -6.98 18.10
N ILE A 62 24.13 -6.59 18.65
CA ILE A 62 24.27 -5.83 19.89
C ILE A 62 24.73 -4.42 19.54
N ALA A 63 24.00 -3.41 19.99
CA ALA A 63 24.37 -2.00 19.79
C ALA A 63 24.36 -1.25 21.13
N LEU A 64 25.49 -0.63 21.47
CA LEU A 64 25.66 0.21 22.67
C LEU A 64 25.60 1.69 22.29
N MET A 65 24.84 2.45 23.06
CA MET A 65 24.69 3.91 22.93
C MET A 65 24.85 4.58 24.29
N HIS A 66 25.33 5.82 24.31
CA HIS A 66 25.36 6.65 25.51
C HIS A 66 24.17 7.62 25.48
N PRO A 67 23.13 7.44 26.34
CA PRO A 67 21.95 8.30 26.32
C PRO A 67 22.28 9.77 26.59
N ASP A 68 23.31 10.04 27.40
CA ASP A 68 23.77 11.40 27.69
C ASP A 68 24.61 12.02 26.56
N ARG A 69 25.00 11.21 25.56
CA ARG A 69 25.84 11.62 24.43
C ARG A 69 25.27 11.07 23.10
N PRO A 70 24.07 11.51 22.67
CA PRO A 70 23.39 10.97 21.50
C PRO A 70 24.12 11.26 20.16
N ALA A 71 25.05 12.22 20.14
CA ALA A 71 25.89 12.50 18.98
C ALA A 71 27.07 11.52 18.81
N MET A 72 27.36 10.67 19.80
CA MET A 72 28.36 9.62 19.68
C MET A 72 27.81 8.44 18.87
N ALA A 73 28.63 7.91 17.97
CA ALA A 73 28.25 6.74 17.18
C ALA A 73 28.00 5.52 18.07
N ALA A 74 26.94 4.78 17.78
CA ALA A 74 26.65 3.53 18.47
C ALA A 74 27.73 2.48 18.16
N GLN A 75 28.29 1.87 19.20
CA GLN A 75 29.21 0.75 19.02
C GLN A 75 28.40 -0.53 18.77
N LYS A 76 28.81 -1.33 17.78
CA LYS A 76 28.07 -2.54 17.38
C LYS A 76 28.95 -3.77 17.39
N THR A 77 28.38 -4.90 17.78
CA THR A 77 28.98 -6.22 17.69
C THR A 77 27.89 -7.27 17.43
N VAL A 78 28.29 -8.52 17.19
CA VAL A 78 27.38 -9.64 16.91
C VAL A 78 27.72 -10.82 17.82
N SER A 79 26.72 -11.54 18.32
CA SER A 79 26.95 -12.73 19.14
C SER A 79 27.53 -13.90 18.34
N GLY A 80 28.48 -14.61 18.93
CA GLY A 80 29.12 -15.81 18.37
C GLY A 80 28.23 -17.05 18.42
N ALA A 81 28.77 -18.20 17.98
CA ALA A 81 28.06 -19.48 17.96
C ALA A 81 27.65 -19.98 19.36
N ASP A 82 28.38 -19.55 20.40
CA ASP A 82 28.11 -19.79 21.81
C ASP A 82 27.18 -18.73 22.45
N GLY A 83 26.69 -17.78 21.65
CA GLY A 83 25.87 -16.65 22.11
C GLY A 83 26.67 -15.54 22.79
N GLY A 84 27.98 -15.69 22.95
CA GLY A 84 28.85 -14.71 23.59
C GLY A 84 29.04 -13.45 22.74
N PHE A 85 29.16 -12.29 23.37
CA PHE A 85 29.57 -11.04 22.72
C PHE A 85 30.52 -10.23 23.60
N ALA A 86 31.34 -9.39 22.95
CA ALA A 86 32.21 -8.44 23.61
C ALA A 86 32.21 -7.09 22.88
N LEU A 87 32.11 -6.01 23.66
CA LEU A 87 32.30 -4.62 23.25
C LEU A 87 33.56 -4.10 23.95
N ASN A 88 34.59 -3.78 23.17
CA ASN A 88 35.88 -3.30 23.69
C ASN A 88 35.99 -1.78 23.57
N ASP A 89 36.82 -1.16 24.40
CA ASP A 89 37.05 0.30 24.39
C ASP A 89 35.78 1.14 24.57
N VAL A 90 34.87 0.67 25.44
CA VAL A 90 33.61 1.36 25.73
C VAL A 90 33.91 2.67 26.49
N ALA A 91 33.32 3.78 26.04
CA ALA A 91 33.51 5.05 26.69
C ALA A 91 32.92 5.03 28.13
N PRO A 92 33.62 5.55 29.15
CA PRO A 92 33.10 5.57 30.52
C PRO A 92 31.83 6.43 30.63
N GLY A 93 30.85 6.00 31.41
CA GLY A 93 29.58 6.73 31.66
C GLY A 93 28.35 5.84 31.59
N ALA A 94 27.16 6.46 31.61
CA ALA A 94 25.90 5.75 31.43
C ALA A 94 25.77 5.23 30.00
N PHE A 95 25.36 3.98 29.84
CA PHE A 95 25.18 3.33 28.55
C PHE A 95 23.83 2.62 28.48
N GLN A 96 23.38 2.38 27.25
CA GLN A 96 22.26 1.52 26.92
C GLN A 96 22.69 0.53 25.84
N VAL A 97 22.55 -0.76 26.10
CA VAL A 97 22.77 -1.84 25.15
C VAL A 97 21.43 -2.32 24.63
N SER A 98 21.26 -2.34 23.32
CA SER A 98 20.12 -2.92 22.62
C SER A 98 20.54 -4.20 21.89
N ILE A 99 19.77 -5.26 22.04
CA ILE A 99 20.04 -6.57 21.48
C ILE A 99 18.86 -6.97 20.60
N THR A 100 19.15 -7.25 19.34
CA THR A 100 18.16 -7.60 18.32
C THR A 100 18.54 -8.90 17.63
N ALA A 101 17.63 -9.86 17.57
CA ALA A 101 17.81 -11.10 16.81
C ALA A 101 16.51 -11.42 16.06
N VAL A 102 16.62 -12.08 14.90
CA VAL A 102 15.45 -12.46 14.09
C VAL A 102 14.55 -13.40 14.89
N GLY A 103 13.27 -13.08 14.98
CA GLY A 103 12.29 -13.86 15.74
C GLY A 103 12.21 -13.51 17.23
N PHE A 104 12.99 -12.55 17.72
CA PHE A 104 13.05 -12.15 19.14
C PHE A 104 12.69 -10.68 19.36
N SER A 105 12.09 -10.37 20.50
CA SER A 105 11.78 -8.99 20.88
C SER A 105 13.08 -8.26 21.24
N VAL A 106 13.19 -6.98 20.86
CA VAL A 106 14.36 -6.16 21.20
C VAL A 106 14.48 -6.06 22.72
N GLN A 107 15.64 -6.45 23.25
CA GLN A 107 15.97 -6.30 24.66
C GLN A 107 16.90 -5.10 24.84
N SER A 108 16.61 -4.26 25.83
CA SER A 108 17.40 -3.09 26.16
C SER A 108 17.82 -3.12 27.62
N LEU A 109 19.13 -2.99 27.86
CA LEU A 109 19.73 -2.93 29.20
C LEU A 109 20.44 -1.60 29.37
N SER A 110 20.33 -1.00 30.54
CA SER A 110 21.02 0.25 30.87
C SER A 110 21.94 0.03 32.07
N GLY A 111 23.06 0.73 32.08
CA GLY A 111 24.04 0.65 33.17
C GLY A 111 25.00 1.83 33.15
N THR A 112 25.98 1.81 34.06
CA THR A 112 27.09 2.76 34.09
C THR A 112 28.39 1.98 34.13
N ILE A 113 29.38 2.41 33.34
CA ILE A 113 30.70 1.78 33.31
C ILE A 113 31.79 2.81 33.63
N ALA A 114 32.67 2.48 34.58
CA ALA A 114 33.82 3.32 34.91
C ALA A 114 35.01 3.06 33.97
N GLN A 115 35.96 4.01 33.91
CA GLN A 115 37.15 3.87 33.09
C GLN A 115 38.00 2.68 33.56
N GLY A 116 38.37 1.80 32.64
CA GLY A 116 39.17 0.61 32.93
C GLY A 116 38.39 -0.56 33.53
N GLN A 117 37.07 -0.43 33.68
CA GLN A 117 36.22 -1.49 34.20
C GLN A 117 35.87 -2.48 33.10
N GLN A 118 35.88 -3.77 33.47
CA GLN A 118 35.27 -4.83 32.67
C GLN A 118 33.95 -5.20 33.33
N ASP A 119 32.85 -5.03 32.60
CA ASP A 119 31.51 -5.38 33.08
C ASP A 119 30.95 -6.59 32.33
N ALA A 120 30.30 -7.48 33.07
CA ALA A 120 29.70 -8.69 32.55
C ALA A 120 28.19 -8.64 32.80
N LEU A 121 27.42 -8.40 31.73
CA LEU A 121 25.95 -8.30 31.79
C LEU A 121 25.27 -9.66 32.06
N GLY A 122 26.05 -10.73 32.20
CA GLY A 122 25.56 -12.08 32.43
C GLY A 122 24.81 -12.67 31.24
N THR A 123 23.89 -13.59 31.54
CA THR A 123 23.04 -14.25 30.54
C THR A 123 21.81 -13.41 30.27
N ILE A 124 21.68 -12.94 29.04
CA ILE A 124 20.57 -12.12 28.57
C ILE A 124 19.62 -13.03 27.80
N ARG A 125 18.43 -13.25 28.38
CA ARG A 125 17.40 -14.09 27.78
C ARG A 125 16.54 -13.24 26.84
N LEU A 126 16.61 -13.54 25.55
CA LEU A 126 15.69 -13.01 24.57
C LEU A 126 14.36 -13.73 24.72
N ARG A 127 13.28 -12.94 24.68
CA ARG A 127 11.94 -13.50 24.60
C ARG A 127 11.56 -13.56 23.13
N ALA A 128 11.00 -14.69 22.71
CA ALA A 128 10.43 -14.83 21.38
C ALA A 128 9.54 -13.60 21.11
N SER A 129 9.81 -12.91 20.00
CA SER A 129 8.83 -11.98 19.52
C SER A 129 7.71 -12.85 19.01
N VAL A 130 6.52 -12.71 19.61
CA VAL A 130 5.31 -12.97 18.83
C VAL A 130 5.31 -11.88 17.77
N ASN A 131 6.09 -12.11 16.71
CA ASN A 131 5.68 -11.67 15.41
C ASN A 131 4.34 -12.37 15.24
N ILE A 132 3.27 -11.69 15.64
CA ILE A 132 2.04 -11.82 14.90
C ILE A 132 2.54 -11.54 13.49
N GLY A 133 2.79 -12.60 12.72
CA GLY A 133 2.66 -12.48 11.29
C GLY A 133 1.24 -12.00 11.17
N VAL A 134 1.05 -10.68 11.22
CA VAL A 134 -0.20 -10.06 10.82
C VAL A 134 -0.21 -10.52 9.40
N ASN A 135 -0.94 -11.60 9.15
CA ASN A 135 -1.13 -12.12 7.83
C ASN A 135 -1.97 -11.03 7.22
N VAL A 136 -1.31 -9.99 6.70
CA VAL A 136 -1.94 -8.76 6.24
C VAL A 136 -2.98 -9.17 5.20
N SER A 137 -2.70 -10.22 4.42
CA SER A 137 -3.66 -10.85 3.52
C SER A 137 -4.95 -11.29 4.21
N SER A 138 -4.90 -12.01 5.34
CA SER A 138 -6.09 -12.45 6.06
C SER A 138 -6.84 -11.29 6.71
N ASN A 139 -6.13 -10.28 7.22
CA ASN A 139 -6.77 -9.09 7.77
C ASN A 139 -7.43 -8.23 6.68
N THR A 140 -6.74 -8.02 5.55
CA THR A 140 -7.26 -7.27 4.40
C THR A 140 -8.47 -7.95 3.78
N GLU A 141 -8.47 -9.28 3.63
CA GLU A 141 -9.64 -10.03 3.13
C GLU A 141 -10.84 -9.89 4.07
N GLN A 142 -10.62 -9.97 5.39
CA GLN A 142 -11.67 -9.77 6.39
C GLN A 142 -12.23 -8.34 6.38
N MET A 143 -11.36 -7.34 6.28
CA MET A 143 -11.77 -5.94 6.15
C MET A 143 -12.56 -5.69 4.86
N ALA A 144 -12.10 -6.21 3.73
CA ALA A 144 -12.82 -6.12 2.46
C ALA A 144 -14.18 -6.86 2.51
N GLU A 145 -14.27 -7.97 3.23
CA GLU A 145 -15.53 -8.71 3.40
C GLU A 145 -16.53 -7.94 4.28
N ILE A 146 -16.07 -7.24 5.32
CA ILE A 146 -16.92 -6.34 6.11
C ILE A 146 -17.43 -5.20 5.23
N GLU A 147 -16.54 -4.61 4.42
CA GLU A 147 -16.89 -3.54 3.49
C GLU A 147 -17.95 -3.99 2.48
N VAL A 148 -17.74 -5.14 1.83
CA VAL A 148 -18.72 -5.70 0.86
C VAL A 148 -20.08 -5.92 1.50
N ARG A 149 -20.15 -6.40 2.74
CA ARG A 149 -21.42 -6.57 3.45
C ARG A 149 -22.09 -5.24 3.80
N HIS A 150 -21.31 -4.19 3.97
CA HIS A 150 -21.82 -2.85 4.16
C HIS A 150 -22.35 -2.29 2.84
N GLU A 151 -21.57 -2.39 1.77
CA GLU A 151 -21.93 -2.01 0.40
C GLU A 151 -23.22 -2.69 -0.09
N GLU A 152 -23.40 -3.99 0.16
CA GLU A 152 -24.62 -4.75 -0.20
C GLU A 152 -25.91 -4.17 0.43
N LYS A 153 -25.81 -3.38 1.51
CA LYS A 153 -26.93 -2.73 2.18
C LYS A 153 -27.18 -1.30 1.68
N GLN A 154 -26.26 -0.72 0.93
CA GLN A 154 -26.38 0.64 0.43
C GLN A 154 -27.47 0.71 -0.65
N ARG A 155 -28.47 1.55 -0.43
CA ARG A 155 -29.54 1.80 -1.41
C ARG A 155 -29.90 3.28 -1.51
N VAL A 156 -29.90 3.80 -2.73
CA VAL A 156 -30.47 5.12 -3.06
C VAL A 156 -31.98 5.05 -2.90
N LEU A 157 -32.53 6.01 -2.14
CA LEU A 157 -33.94 6.09 -1.74
C LEU A 157 -34.47 4.81 -1.07
N GLY A 158 -33.58 3.98 -0.52
CA GLY A 158 -33.91 2.70 0.12
C GLY A 158 -34.26 1.56 -0.84
N ILE A 159 -34.28 1.79 -2.15
CA ILE A 159 -34.75 0.81 -3.14
C ILE A 159 -33.66 0.49 -4.16
N ILE A 160 -33.00 1.50 -4.72
CA ILE A 160 -32.05 1.33 -5.83
C ILE A 160 -30.68 0.93 -5.26
N PRO A 161 -30.09 -0.21 -5.65
CA PRO A 161 -28.82 -0.67 -5.12
C PRO A 161 -27.69 0.31 -5.44
N ASN A 162 -26.82 0.56 -4.45
CA ASN A 162 -25.64 1.41 -4.61
C ASN A 162 -24.36 0.70 -4.13
N TYR A 163 -24.11 -0.48 -4.69
CA TYR A 163 -23.10 -1.42 -4.20
C TYR A 163 -21.66 -1.07 -4.58
N TYR A 164 -21.46 -0.18 -5.57
CA TYR A 164 -20.15 0.13 -6.11
C TYR A 164 -19.62 1.48 -5.65
N ILE A 165 -20.01 1.94 -4.46
CA ILE A 165 -19.60 3.24 -3.94
C ILE A 165 -19.03 3.11 -2.55
N VAL A 166 -17.86 3.70 -2.42
CA VAL A 166 -17.11 3.81 -1.18
C VAL A 166 -17.22 5.25 -0.69
N TYR A 167 -17.83 5.46 0.47
CA TYR A 167 -17.99 6.79 1.07
C TYR A 167 -16.88 7.15 2.07
N ASP A 168 -16.05 6.18 2.47
CA ASP A 168 -14.93 6.30 3.39
C ASP A 168 -13.58 6.12 2.67
N GLY A 169 -12.60 6.99 2.99
CA GLY A 169 -11.37 7.11 2.19
C GLY A 169 -10.38 5.94 2.31
N SER A 170 -10.58 5.02 3.26
CA SER A 170 -9.63 3.95 3.61
C SER A 170 -10.29 2.57 3.55
N THR A 171 -10.56 2.06 2.35
CA THR A 171 -11.08 0.71 2.18
C THR A 171 -10.02 -0.26 1.66
N ALA A 172 -10.15 -1.51 2.08
CA ALA A 172 -9.40 -2.61 1.52
C ALA A 172 -9.83 -2.86 0.07
N PRO A 173 -8.89 -3.17 -0.84
CA PRO A 173 -9.23 -3.55 -2.21
C PRO A 173 -10.01 -4.86 -2.23
N LEU A 174 -10.94 -4.99 -3.17
CA LEU A 174 -11.75 -6.22 -3.31
C LEU A 174 -10.92 -7.36 -3.91
N ASP A 175 -11.11 -8.56 -3.39
CA ASP A 175 -10.63 -9.78 -4.04
C ASP A 175 -11.50 -10.17 -5.26
N THR A 176 -11.10 -11.22 -5.97
CA THR A 176 -11.88 -11.69 -7.12
C THR A 176 -13.27 -12.19 -6.73
N LYS A 177 -13.41 -12.91 -5.61
CA LYS A 177 -14.69 -13.47 -5.19
C LYS A 177 -15.71 -12.38 -4.83
N GLN A 178 -15.25 -11.32 -4.19
CA GLN A 178 -16.02 -10.15 -3.78
C GLN A 178 -16.50 -9.35 -4.99
N LYS A 179 -15.64 -9.12 -5.99
CA LYS A 179 -16.03 -8.47 -7.26
C LYS A 179 -17.18 -9.22 -7.94
N TYR A 180 -17.07 -10.54 -8.05
CA TYR A 180 -18.13 -11.38 -8.61
C TYR A 180 -19.39 -11.38 -7.74
N ARG A 181 -19.25 -11.33 -6.41
CA ARG A 181 -20.40 -11.24 -5.49
C ARG A 181 -21.18 -9.96 -5.74
N LEU A 182 -20.54 -8.80 -5.76
CA LEU A 182 -21.22 -7.52 -6.02
C LEU A 182 -21.91 -7.54 -7.39
N ALA A 183 -21.23 -8.01 -8.43
CA ALA A 183 -21.82 -8.09 -9.76
C ALA A 183 -23.03 -9.02 -9.81
N TRP A 184 -22.95 -10.17 -9.14
CA TRP A 184 -24.07 -11.09 -9.05
C TRP A 184 -25.24 -10.49 -8.26
N ARG A 185 -24.97 -9.82 -7.14
CA ARG A 185 -25.98 -9.11 -6.34
C ARG A 185 -26.70 -8.04 -7.15
N THR A 186 -25.97 -7.24 -7.92
CA THR A 186 -26.57 -6.27 -8.84
C THR A 186 -27.42 -6.97 -9.90
N ALA A 187 -26.90 -8.00 -10.57
CA ALA A 187 -27.58 -8.67 -11.67
C ALA A 187 -28.93 -9.31 -11.31
N ILE A 188 -29.09 -9.77 -10.07
CA ILE A 188 -30.31 -10.41 -9.57
C ILE A 188 -31.18 -9.49 -8.72
N ASP A 189 -30.78 -8.23 -8.53
CA ASP A 189 -31.60 -7.29 -7.77
C ASP A 189 -32.88 -6.96 -8.54
N PRO A 190 -34.06 -6.91 -7.88
CA PRO A 190 -35.34 -6.60 -8.54
C PRO A 190 -35.31 -5.31 -9.37
N THR A 191 -34.50 -4.32 -8.97
CA THR A 191 -34.40 -3.05 -9.69
C THR A 191 -33.71 -3.18 -11.05
N SER A 192 -32.86 -4.18 -11.26
CA SER A 192 -32.26 -4.44 -12.58
C SER A 192 -33.29 -4.94 -13.58
N PHE A 193 -34.22 -5.80 -13.14
CA PHE A 193 -35.36 -6.22 -13.97
C PHE A 193 -36.32 -5.06 -14.22
N LEU A 194 -36.62 -4.25 -13.19
CA LEU A 194 -37.47 -3.07 -13.33
C LEU A 194 -36.87 -2.07 -14.34
N GLY A 195 -35.56 -1.80 -14.23
CA GLY A 195 -34.83 -0.92 -15.15
C GLY A 195 -34.91 -1.41 -16.60
N ALA A 196 -34.66 -2.71 -16.83
CA ALA A 196 -34.84 -3.31 -18.15
C ALA A 196 -36.28 -3.18 -18.67
N GLY A 197 -37.28 -3.33 -17.78
CA GLY A 197 -38.69 -3.13 -18.10
C GLY A 197 -39.04 -1.71 -18.53
N VAL A 198 -38.47 -0.70 -17.85
CA VAL A 198 -38.64 0.72 -18.19
C VAL A 198 -37.98 1.03 -19.54
N ILE A 199 -36.73 0.58 -19.76
CA ILE A 199 -36.02 0.76 -21.03
C ILE A 199 -36.82 0.14 -22.17
N ALA A 200 -37.25 -1.11 -22.03
CA ALA A 200 -38.07 -1.79 -23.02
C ALA A 200 -39.40 -1.06 -23.30
N GLY A 201 -40.01 -0.44 -22.29
CA GLY A 201 -41.23 0.36 -22.45
C GLY A 201 -41.01 1.63 -23.26
N ILE A 202 -39.91 2.33 -23.01
CA ILE A 202 -39.51 3.52 -23.78
C ILE A 202 -39.22 3.11 -25.24
N GLU A 203 -38.42 2.07 -25.44
CA GLU A 203 -38.09 1.54 -26.76
C GLU A 203 -39.33 1.04 -27.52
N GLN A 204 -40.28 0.42 -26.82
CA GLN A 204 -41.56 -0.02 -27.39
C GLN A 204 -42.37 1.18 -27.90
N GLY A 205 -42.50 2.22 -27.07
CA GLY A 205 -43.25 3.44 -27.39
C GLY A 205 -42.61 4.27 -28.51
N ALA A 206 -41.28 4.32 -28.54
CA ALA A 206 -40.51 4.96 -29.61
C ALA A 206 -40.37 4.10 -30.87
N ASN A 207 -40.82 2.84 -30.82
CA ASN A 207 -40.60 1.83 -31.86
C ASN A 207 -39.11 1.64 -32.23
N THR A 208 -38.21 1.78 -31.26
CA THR A 208 -36.78 1.45 -31.40
C THR A 208 -36.64 -0.04 -31.69
N PHE A 209 -35.78 -0.44 -32.62
CA PHE A 209 -35.70 -1.80 -33.17
C PHE A 209 -37.02 -2.30 -33.80
N PRO A 210 -37.52 -1.68 -34.89
CA PRO A 210 -38.82 -2.02 -35.48
C PRO A 210 -38.97 -3.50 -35.86
N ALA A 211 -37.87 -4.19 -36.19
CA ALA A 211 -37.85 -5.61 -36.54
C ALA A 211 -38.30 -6.54 -35.40
N TYR A 212 -38.27 -6.09 -34.15
CA TYR A 212 -38.84 -6.84 -33.03
C TYR A 212 -40.37 -6.88 -33.05
N GLY A 213 -41.00 -5.96 -33.78
CA GLY A 213 -42.45 -5.81 -33.86
C GLY A 213 -43.03 -5.04 -32.68
N GLN A 214 -44.35 -4.91 -32.68
CA GLN A 214 -45.13 -4.26 -31.62
C GLN A 214 -45.92 -5.29 -30.79
N GLY A 215 -46.57 -4.83 -29.72
CA GLY A 215 -47.30 -5.71 -28.79
C GLY A 215 -46.38 -6.50 -27.84
N ALA A 216 -46.96 -7.46 -27.12
CA ALA A 216 -46.29 -8.18 -26.03
C ALA A 216 -45.01 -8.92 -26.46
N ALA A 217 -45.01 -9.51 -27.67
CA ALA A 217 -43.83 -10.20 -28.20
C ALA A 217 -42.68 -9.23 -28.50
N GLY A 218 -42.98 -8.05 -29.07
CA GLY A 218 -41.98 -7.02 -29.31
C GLY A 218 -41.40 -6.46 -28.02
N TYR A 219 -42.27 -6.23 -27.02
CA TYR A 219 -41.85 -5.79 -25.69
C TYR A 219 -40.95 -6.81 -25.00
N ALA A 220 -41.31 -8.10 -25.05
CA ALA A 220 -40.51 -9.18 -24.44
C ALA A 220 -39.11 -9.29 -25.06
N LYS A 221 -38.97 -9.08 -26.37
CA LYS A 221 -37.66 -9.04 -27.04
C LYS A 221 -36.81 -7.85 -26.58
N ARG A 222 -37.41 -6.66 -26.49
CA ARG A 222 -36.74 -5.45 -25.98
C ARG A 222 -36.32 -5.60 -24.53
N PHE A 223 -37.21 -6.15 -23.69
CA PHE A 223 -36.91 -6.48 -22.30
C PHE A 223 -35.72 -7.43 -22.17
N GLY A 224 -35.75 -8.54 -22.93
CA GLY A 224 -34.66 -9.52 -22.94
C GLY A 224 -33.33 -8.90 -23.38
N ALA A 225 -33.35 -8.08 -24.43
CA ALA A 225 -32.17 -7.36 -24.93
C ALA A 225 -31.63 -6.36 -23.89
N ALA A 226 -32.50 -5.51 -23.33
CA ALA A 226 -32.10 -4.52 -22.33
C ALA A 226 -31.55 -5.16 -21.05
N TYR A 227 -32.16 -6.27 -20.59
CA TYR A 227 -31.62 -7.02 -19.45
C TYR A 227 -30.28 -7.68 -19.78
N ALA A 228 -30.15 -8.30 -20.97
CA ALA A 228 -28.90 -8.92 -21.41
C ALA A 228 -27.77 -7.90 -21.55
N ASP A 229 -28.04 -6.71 -22.06
CA ASP A 229 -27.10 -5.59 -22.12
C ASP A 229 -26.62 -5.19 -20.71
N GLY A 230 -27.57 -4.93 -19.80
CA GLY A 230 -27.25 -4.54 -18.43
C GLY A 230 -26.47 -5.63 -17.68
N PHE A 231 -26.89 -6.89 -17.83
CA PHE A 231 -26.24 -8.05 -17.23
C PHE A 231 -24.80 -8.21 -17.73
N SER A 232 -24.60 -8.19 -19.06
CA SER A 232 -23.29 -8.38 -19.68
C SER A 232 -22.35 -7.23 -19.34
N ALA A 233 -22.83 -5.98 -19.43
CA ALA A 233 -22.05 -4.80 -19.06
C ALA A 233 -21.62 -4.85 -17.58
N ASN A 234 -22.54 -5.17 -16.67
CA ASN A 234 -22.22 -5.29 -15.25
C ASN A 234 -21.19 -6.40 -14.97
N LEU A 235 -21.38 -7.62 -15.51
CA LEU A 235 -20.41 -8.69 -15.28
C LEU A 235 -19.04 -8.37 -15.86
N LEU A 236 -18.97 -7.86 -17.09
CA LEU A 236 -17.71 -7.60 -17.76
C LEU A 236 -16.96 -6.43 -17.11
N SER A 237 -17.64 -5.30 -16.92
CA SER A 237 -17.04 -4.07 -16.40
C SER A 237 -16.79 -4.10 -14.89
N ASN A 238 -17.57 -4.87 -14.12
CA ASN A 238 -17.47 -4.85 -12.65
C ASN A 238 -16.95 -6.15 -12.00
N ALA A 239 -16.89 -7.28 -12.73
CA ALA A 239 -16.34 -8.53 -12.21
C ALA A 239 -15.18 -9.10 -13.05
N VAL A 240 -15.45 -9.46 -14.30
CA VAL A 240 -14.51 -10.20 -15.16
C VAL A 240 -13.23 -9.40 -15.41
N PHE A 241 -13.36 -8.20 -15.98
CA PHE A 241 -12.18 -7.38 -16.29
C PHE A 241 -11.53 -6.77 -15.04
N PRO A 242 -12.27 -6.31 -14.02
CA PRO A 242 -11.65 -5.89 -12.76
C PRO A 242 -10.85 -7.00 -12.07
N ALA A 243 -11.30 -8.26 -12.13
CA ALA A 243 -10.57 -9.40 -11.60
C ALA A 243 -9.32 -9.73 -12.44
N LEU A 244 -9.43 -9.61 -13.77
CA LEU A 244 -8.34 -9.87 -14.72
C LEU A 244 -7.22 -8.81 -14.61
N PHE A 245 -7.59 -7.54 -14.62
CA PHE A 245 -6.65 -6.41 -14.63
C PHE A 245 -6.29 -5.90 -13.23
N LYS A 246 -6.80 -6.55 -12.18
CA LYS A 246 -6.56 -6.15 -10.78
C LYS A 246 -6.95 -4.70 -10.52
N GLN A 247 -8.18 -4.36 -10.92
CA GLN A 247 -8.79 -3.05 -10.74
C GLN A 247 -9.97 -3.14 -9.79
N ASP A 248 -10.17 -2.09 -9.02
CA ASP A 248 -11.32 -1.95 -8.13
C ASP A 248 -12.49 -1.35 -8.94
N PRO A 249 -13.65 -2.05 -9.02
CA PRO A 249 -14.80 -1.57 -9.78
C PRO A 249 -15.56 -0.42 -9.10
N ARG A 250 -15.19 -0.05 -7.86
CA ARG A 250 -15.95 0.93 -7.06
C ARG A 250 -15.53 2.37 -7.35
N TYR A 251 -16.50 3.28 -7.27
CA TYR A 251 -16.27 4.72 -7.23
C TYR A 251 -15.98 5.17 -5.80
N PHE A 252 -14.87 5.88 -5.61
CA PHE A 252 -14.45 6.40 -4.31
C PHE A 252 -14.95 7.84 -4.16
N TYR A 253 -15.96 8.07 -3.35
CA TYR A 253 -16.56 9.39 -3.13
C TYR A 253 -15.54 10.38 -2.55
N LYS A 254 -15.41 11.56 -3.17
CA LYS A 254 -14.40 12.55 -2.75
C LYS A 254 -14.88 13.44 -1.62
N GLY A 255 -16.08 14.00 -1.73
CA GLY A 255 -16.81 14.69 -0.67
C GLY A 255 -16.27 16.03 -0.15
N THR A 256 -15.00 16.31 -0.37
CA THR A 256 -14.29 17.49 0.17
C THR A 256 -13.61 18.28 -0.94
N GLY A 257 -13.29 19.55 -0.66
CA GLY A 257 -12.72 20.49 -1.63
C GLY A 257 -13.76 21.27 -2.44
N SER A 258 -13.27 22.05 -3.42
CA SER A 258 -14.12 22.92 -4.23
C SER A 258 -15.03 22.14 -5.18
N VAL A 259 -16.17 22.73 -5.56
CA VAL A 259 -17.13 22.13 -6.53
C VAL A 259 -16.42 21.73 -7.83
N ARG A 260 -15.54 22.59 -8.36
CA ARG A 260 -14.76 22.29 -9.57
C ARG A 260 -13.82 21.10 -9.38
N SER A 261 -13.14 21.02 -8.24
CA SER A 261 -12.22 19.92 -7.93
C SER A 261 -12.94 18.58 -7.79
N ARG A 262 -14.15 18.59 -7.24
CA ARG A 262 -14.99 17.40 -7.06
C ARG A 262 -15.60 16.95 -8.39
N ALA A 263 -16.09 17.90 -9.20
CA ALA A 263 -16.60 17.60 -10.54
C ALA A 263 -15.51 17.04 -11.46
N ALA A 264 -14.32 17.66 -11.48
CA ALA A 264 -13.19 17.17 -12.26
C ALA A 264 -12.77 15.75 -11.83
N TYR A 265 -12.79 15.47 -10.53
CA TYR A 265 -12.51 14.14 -10.00
C TYR A 265 -13.55 13.10 -10.44
N ALA A 266 -14.85 13.41 -10.31
CA ALA A 266 -15.93 12.52 -10.71
C ALA A 266 -15.89 12.17 -12.21
N ILE A 267 -15.63 13.19 -13.05
CA ILE A 267 -15.48 13.01 -14.50
C ILE A 267 -14.23 12.18 -14.80
N ALA A 268 -13.08 12.47 -14.18
CA ALA A 268 -11.86 11.71 -14.39
C ALA A 268 -12.03 10.22 -14.01
N ASN A 269 -12.84 9.93 -12.97
CA ASN A 269 -13.11 8.57 -12.52
C ASN A 269 -13.93 7.73 -13.51
N SER A 270 -14.44 8.32 -14.60
CA SER A 270 -15.04 7.54 -15.70
C SER A 270 -14.00 6.76 -16.51
N VAL A 271 -12.74 7.21 -16.49
CA VAL A 271 -11.62 6.60 -17.24
C VAL A 271 -10.42 6.29 -16.36
N VAL A 272 -10.45 6.67 -15.09
CA VAL A 272 -9.42 6.41 -14.09
C VAL A 272 -10.06 5.67 -12.92
N CYS A 273 -9.48 4.53 -12.50
CA CYS A 273 -9.96 3.79 -11.34
C CYS A 273 -8.78 3.43 -10.43
N LYS A 274 -9.10 2.94 -9.23
CA LYS A 274 -8.09 2.43 -8.30
C LYS A 274 -7.73 1.00 -8.70
N GLY A 275 -6.45 0.65 -8.63
CA GLY A 275 -6.00 -0.73 -8.70
C GLY A 275 -6.19 -1.44 -7.36
N ASP A 276 -6.14 -2.78 -7.38
CA ASP A 276 -6.10 -3.60 -6.15
C ASP A 276 -4.82 -3.30 -5.34
N ASN A 277 -3.82 -2.66 -5.96
CA ASN A 277 -2.61 -2.15 -5.32
C ASN A 277 -2.78 -0.75 -4.68
N GLY A 278 -4.00 -0.20 -4.70
CA GLY A 278 -4.34 1.12 -4.15
C GLY A 278 -3.93 2.33 -5.00
N ARG A 279 -3.28 2.12 -6.16
CA ARG A 279 -2.81 3.20 -7.04
C ARG A 279 -3.88 3.57 -8.07
N TRP A 280 -3.94 4.85 -8.43
CA TRP A 280 -4.79 5.33 -9.52
C TRP A 280 -4.18 4.97 -10.89
N GLN A 281 -5.00 4.45 -11.79
CA GLN A 281 -4.59 4.01 -13.12
C GLN A 281 -5.75 4.13 -14.12
N LEU A 282 -5.47 3.99 -15.41
CA LEU A 282 -6.51 3.94 -16.44
C LEU A 282 -7.45 2.75 -16.19
N CYS A 283 -8.75 3.00 -16.29
CA CYS A 283 -9.80 2.01 -16.09
C CYS A 283 -9.97 1.13 -17.34
N TYR A 284 -9.00 0.23 -17.56
CA TYR A 284 -9.07 -0.76 -18.65
C TYR A 284 -10.32 -1.63 -18.53
N SER A 285 -10.74 -1.96 -17.31
CA SER A 285 -11.92 -2.79 -17.06
C SER A 285 -13.21 -2.15 -17.51
N GLY A 286 -13.41 -0.86 -17.26
CA GLY A 286 -14.58 -0.12 -17.73
C GLY A 286 -14.59 0.00 -19.25
N ILE A 287 -13.46 0.40 -19.85
CA ILE A 287 -13.35 0.64 -21.30
C ILE A 287 -13.55 -0.68 -22.08
N LEU A 288 -12.79 -1.72 -21.75
CA LEU A 288 -12.87 -3.01 -22.42
C LEU A 288 -14.15 -3.76 -22.08
N GLY A 289 -14.69 -3.57 -20.87
CA GLY A 289 -15.99 -4.08 -20.45
C GLY A 289 -17.13 -3.57 -21.31
N SER A 290 -17.22 -2.25 -21.47
CA SER A 290 -18.22 -1.63 -22.35
C SER A 290 -18.06 -2.05 -23.81
N LEU A 291 -16.82 -2.12 -24.32
CA LEU A 291 -16.55 -2.60 -25.68
C LEU A 291 -17.02 -4.04 -25.89
N ALA A 292 -16.67 -4.95 -24.98
CA ALA A 292 -17.03 -6.36 -25.08
C ALA A 292 -18.55 -6.57 -24.92
N ALA A 293 -19.21 -5.84 -24.02
CA ALA A 293 -20.67 -5.88 -23.86
C ALA A 293 -21.39 -5.41 -25.14
N GLY A 294 -20.94 -4.30 -25.74
CA GLY A 294 -21.46 -3.84 -27.03
C GLY A 294 -21.18 -4.82 -28.18
N GLY A 295 -20.06 -5.54 -28.14
CA GLY A 295 -19.77 -6.63 -29.06
C GLY A 295 -20.78 -7.78 -28.95
N ILE A 296 -21.05 -8.24 -27.72
CA ILE A 296 -22.00 -9.32 -27.42
C ILE A 296 -23.42 -8.93 -27.84
N SER A 297 -23.81 -7.67 -27.70
CA SER A 297 -25.16 -7.23 -28.03
C SER A 297 -25.53 -7.41 -29.51
N ASN A 298 -24.53 -7.42 -30.40
CA ASN A 298 -24.72 -7.75 -31.82
C ASN A 298 -25.23 -9.18 -32.06
N LEU A 299 -25.12 -10.10 -31.09
CA LEU A 299 -25.62 -11.47 -31.24
C LEU A 299 -27.15 -11.53 -31.22
N TYR A 300 -27.79 -10.64 -30.45
CA TYR A 300 -29.24 -10.65 -30.26
C TYR A 300 -29.98 -9.45 -30.85
N TYR A 301 -29.33 -8.31 -31.10
CA TYR A 301 -29.98 -7.19 -31.81
C TYR A 301 -30.32 -7.52 -33.27
N PRO A 302 -31.34 -6.88 -33.89
CA PRO A 302 -31.68 -7.12 -35.29
C PRO A 302 -30.54 -6.78 -36.24
N ALA A 303 -30.42 -7.52 -37.35
CA ALA A 303 -29.30 -7.37 -38.28
C ALA A 303 -29.13 -5.97 -38.88
N ALA A 304 -30.23 -5.22 -39.07
CA ALA A 304 -30.21 -3.86 -39.58
C ALA A 304 -29.59 -2.85 -38.61
N ASP A 305 -29.51 -3.19 -37.32
CA ASP A 305 -29.03 -2.32 -36.24
C ASP A 305 -27.61 -2.71 -35.76
N ARG A 306 -26.99 -3.74 -36.38
CA ARG A 306 -25.63 -4.22 -36.07
C ARG A 306 -24.57 -3.44 -36.84
N ASN A 307 -24.31 -2.18 -36.48
CA ASN A 307 -23.40 -1.29 -37.22
C ASN A 307 -21.90 -1.39 -36.83
N GLY A 308 -21.39 -2.61 -36.66
CA GLY A 308 -19.95 -2.92 -36.58
C GLY A 308 -19.11 -2.08 -35.60
N VAL A 309 -17.92 -1.66 -36.05
CA VAL A 309 -16.90 -0.94 -35.24
C VAL A 309 -17.35 0.47 -34.86
N GLY A 310 -18.08 1.18 -35.72
CA GLY A 310 -18.56 2.54 -35.46
C GLY A 310 -19.54 2.61 -34.29
N LEU A 311 -20.55 1.74 -34.29
CA LEU A 311 -21.52 1.63 -33.20
C LEU A 311 -20.86 1.20 -31.88
N THR A 312 -19.83 0.36 -31.96
CA THR A 312 -19.09 -0.12 -30.79
C THR A 312 -18.27 1.00 -30.15
N LEU A 313 -17.62 1.85 -30.96
CA LEU A 313 -16.91 3.05 -30.48
C LEU A 313 -17.88 4.10 -29.92
N GLU A 314 -19.02 4.31 -30.58
CA GLU A 314 -20.06 5.24 -30.12
C GLU A 314 -20.65 4.78 -28.78
N ASN A 315 -21.01 3.51 -28.64
CA ASN A 315 -21.50 2.93 -27.39
C ASN A 315 -20.45 3.00 -26.27
N THR A 316 -19.18 2.89 -26.61
CA THR A 316 -18.09 3.04 -25.62
C THR A 316 -17.97 4.49 -25.15
N ALA A 317 -18.03 5.45 -26.08
CA ALA A 317 -18.03 6.87 -25.73
C ALA A 317 -19.26 7.26 -24.90
N LEU A 318 -20.44 6.74 -25.25
CA LEU A 318 -21.67 6.90 -24.47
C LEU A 318 -21.55 6.23 -23.09
N GLY A 319 -20.91 5.08 -22.98
CA GLY A 319 -20.64 4.41 -21.71
C GLY A 319 -19.73 5.23 -20.78
N ILE A 320 -18.66 5.81 -21.33
CA ILE A 320 -17.76 6.71 -20.57
C ILE A 320 -18.52 7.97 -20.13
N ALA A 321 -19.29 8.58 -21.04
CA ALA A 321 -20.09 9.77 -20.73
C ALA A 321 -21.16 9.48 -19.67
N GLY A 322 -21.83 8.32 -19.78
CA GLY A 322 -22.78 7.82 -18.80
C GLY A 322 -22.14 7.58 -17.44
N GLY A 323 -20.95 6.95 -17.41
CA GLY A 323 -20.16 6.79 -16.18
C GLY A 323 -19.79 8.12 -15.54
N ALA A 324 -19.34 9.11 -16.32
CA ALA A 324 -19.04 10.44 -15.82
C ALA A 324 -20.28 11.14 -15.24
N ALA A 325 -21.43 11.03 -15.92
CA ALA A 325 -22.69 11.56 -15.42
C ALA A 325 -23.09 10.89 -14.10
N SER A 326 -23.07 9.57 -14.04
CA SER A 326 -23.37 8.80 -12.81
C SER A 326 -22.46 9.21 -11.66
N ASN A 327 -21.15 9.31 -11.88
CA ASN A 327 -20.21 9.76 -10.85
C ASN A 327 -20.51 11.19 -10.37
N LEU A 328 -20.95 12.09 -11.26
CA LEU A 328 -21.36 13.44 -10.87
C LEU A 328 -22.64 13.43 -10.01
N PHE A 329 -23.62 12.60 -10.36
CA PHE A 329 -24.82 12.42 -9.54
C PHE A 329 -24.46 11.89 -8.14
N GLU A 330 -23.54 10.92 -8.08
CA GLU A 330 -23.05 10.37 -6.82
C GLU A 330 -22.30 11.39 -5.98
N GLU A 331 -21.43 12.18 -6.62
CA GLU A 331 -20.65 13.21 -5.94
C GLU A 331 -21.53 14.33 -5.36
N PHE A 332 -22.61 14.74 -6.04
CA PHE A 332 -23.35 15.95 -5.65
C PHE A 332 -24.77 15.74 -5.13
N LEU A 333 -25.41 14.61 -5.43
CA LEU A 333 -26.83 14.41 -5.18
C LEU A 333 -27.10 13.15 -4.34
N LEU A 334 -26.61 12.00 -4.78
CA LEU A 334 -27.11 10.71 -4.30
C LEU A 334 -26.64 10.33 -2.89
N LYS A 335 -25.52 10.88 -2.41
CA LYS A 335 -25.07 10.65 -1.02
C LYS A 335 -26.16 10.95 0.02
N LYS A 336 -26.94 12.03 -0.16
CA LYS A 336 -28.00 12.42 0.80
C LYS A 336 -29.19 11.47 0.82
N PHE A 337 -29.35 10.69 -0.24
CA PHE A 337 -30.46 9.76 -0.44
C PHE A 337 -30.04 8.31 -0.30
N THR A 338 -28.75 8.04 -0.10
CA THR A 338 -28.21 6.68 0.03
C THR A 338 -28.29 6.25 1.49
N THR A 339 -28.99 5.15 1.75
CA THR A 339 -28.97 4.51 3.06
C THR A 339 -27.60 3.89 3.32
N HIS A 340 -27.18 3.86 4.59
CA HIS A 340 -25.86 3.32 4.98
C HIS A 340 -24.67 4.06 4.31
N SER A 341 -24.79 5.35 4.00
CA SER A 341 -23.71 6.15 3.40
C SER A 341 -22.64 6.65 4.39
N HIS A 342 -22.74 6.27 5.67
CA HIS A 342 -21.82 6.65 6.73
C HIS A 342 -20.99 5.43 7.11
N GLY A 343 -19.70 5.44 6.79
CA GLY A 343 -18.77 4.37 7.16
C GLY A 343 -18.80 4.14 8.67
N GLN A 344 -18.77 2.88 9.08
CA GLN A 344 -18.54 2.58 10.48
C GLN A 344 -17.12 3.01 10.81
N THR A 345 -16.96 3.94 11.75
CA THR A 345 -15.64 4.24 12.32
C THR A 345 -15.13 2.96 12.96
N HIS A 346 -14.21 2.27 12.30
CA HIS A 346 -13.50 1.16 12.90
C HIS A 346 -12.65 1.71 14.07
N PRO A 347 -12.77 1.13 15.28
CA PRO A 347 -11.99 1.54 16.46
C PRO A 347 -10.51 1.21 16.33
#